data_AF-A0A497N3Q2-F1
#
_entry.id   AF-A0A497N3Q2-F1
#
_cell.length_a   1.000
_cell.length_b   1.000
_cell.length_c   1.000
_cell.angle_alpha   90.00
_cell.angle_beta   90.00
_cell.angle_gamma   90.00
#
_symmetry.space_group_name_H-M   'P 1'
#
loop_
_entity.id
_entity.type
_entity.pdbx_description
1 polymer ?
#
loop_
_entity_poly.entity_id
_entity_poly.type
_entity_poly.pdbx_seq_one_letter_code
_entity_poly.pdbx_strand_id
1 'polypeptide(L)' 'MFTTQPTEFREPFGFGLKAPHIGHKHHLCSMAENGEITLDQIKDLVRNPKFICKVCARTATNKDNLCEPEAI' A
#
# COMPACT_ATOMS: atom_id res chain seq x y z
N MET A 1 -18.52 16.70 31.20
CA MET A 1 -18.15 15.28 31.40
C MET A 1 -18.39 14.59 30.07
N PHE A 2 -17.34 14.46 29.25
CA PHE A 2 -17.48 13.84 27.94
C PHE A 2 -17.42 12.33 28.13
N THR A 3 -18.52 11.66 27.79
CA THR A 3 -18.60 10.20 27.86
C THR A 3 -17.73 9.65 26.74
N THR A 4 -16.72 8.85 27.09
CA THR A 4 -15.96 8.08 26.11
C THR A 4 -16.88 6.98 25.60
N GLN A 5 -17.45 7.21 24.41
CA GLN A 5 -18.17 6.16 23.70
C GLN A 5 -17.18 5.02 23.34
N PRO A 6 -17.63 3.76 23.40
CA PRO A 6 -16.79 2.58 23.21
C PRO A 6 -16.27 2.48 21.77
N THR A 7 -15.06 1.94 21.64
CA THR A 7 -14.24 1.81 20.44
C THR A 7 -14.76 0.81 19.40
N GLU A 8 -16.08 0.75 19.17
CA GLU A 8 -16.73 -0.29 18.34
C GLU A 8 -17.34 0.25 17.04
N PHE A 9 -16.66 1.19 16.38
CA PHE A 9 -16.99 1.57 15.00
C PHE A 9 -15.77 2.10 14.24
N ARG A 10 -14.74 1.27 14.11
CA ARG A 10 -13.85 1.31 12.95
C ARG A 10 -14.36 0.15 12.10
N GLU A 11 -15.03 0.38 10.96
CA GLU A 11 -14.44 0.46 9.61
C GLU A 11 -15.41 1.16 8.63
N PRO A 12 -14.94 1.87 7.58
CA PRO A 12 -14.57 1.18 6.34
C PRO A 12 -13.44 1.92 5.61
N PHE A 13 -12.20 1.86 6.10
CA PHE A 13 -11.07 2.02 5.17
C PHE A 13 -10.87 0.72 4.39
N GLY A 14 -11.96 0.24 3.78
CA GLY A 14 -11.89 -0.70 2.67
C GLY A 14 -11.41 0.09 1.47
N PHE A 15 -10.11 0.40 1.43
CA PHE A 15 -9.44 0.60 0.16
C PHE A 15 -9.76 -0.65 -0.65
N GLY A 16 -10.61 -0.51 -1.67
CA GLY A 16 -11.09 -1.60 -2.52
C GLY A 16 -9.96 -2.22 -3.32
N LEU A 17 -9.01 -2.83 -2.61
CA LEU A 17 -7.99 -3.70 -3.14
C LEU A 17 -8.74 -4.95 -3.58
N LYS A 18 -8.97 -5.05 -4.90
CA LYS A 18 -9.32 -6.32 -5.55
C LYS A 18 -8.48 -7.43 -4.92
N ALA A 19 -9.11 -8.59 -4.66
CA ALA A 19 -8.50 -9.76 -4.05
C ALA A 19 -7.04 -9.96 -4.52
N PRO A 20 -6.13 -10.40 -3.62
CA PRO A 20 -4.71 -10.51 -3.93
C PRO A 20 -4.50 -11.35 -5.20
N HIS A 21 -3.92 -10.73 -6.23
CA HIS A 21 -3.55 -11.43 -7.46
C HIS A 21 -2.27 -12.25 -7.25
N ILE A 22 -1.96 -13.14 -8.19
CA ILE A 22 -0.73 -13.95 -8.16
C ILE A 22 0.48 -12.99 -8.13
N GLY A 23 1.39 -13.17 -7.16
CA GLY A 23 2.58 -12.32 -6.98
C GLY A 23 2.41 -11.13 -6.02
N HIS A 24 1.22 -10.90 -5.47
CA HIS A 24 0.94 -9.75 -4.59
C HIS A 24 1.87 -9.63 -3.37
N LYS A 25 2.41 -10.76 -2.88
CA LYS A 25 3.35 -10.81 -1.75
C LYS A 25 4.64 -10.02 -1.98
N HIS A 26 5.06 -9.85 -3.23
CA HIS A 26 6.29 -9.14 -3.58
C HIS A 26 6.06 -7.65 -3.87
N HIS A 27 4.84 -7.14 -3.72
CA HIS A 27 4.52 -5.75 -3.98
C HIS A 27 4.54 -4.93 -2.68
N LEU A 28 4.83 -3.63 -2.82
CA LEU A 28 4.84 -2.67 -1.71
C LEU A 28 3.55 -2.72 -0.87
N CYS A 29 2.42 -3.05 -1.51
CA CYS A 29 1.14 -3.43 -0.92
C CYS A 29 1.28 -4.34 0.30
N SER A 30 1.73 -5.56 0.03
CA SER A 30 1.83 -6.65 0.99
C SER A 30 3.06 -6.49 1.88
N MET A 31 4.19 -6.06 1.33
CA MET A 31 5.43 -5.96 2.10
C MET A 31 5.31 -4.94 3.25
N ALA A 32 4.60 -3.84 3.03
CA ALA A 32 4.34 -2.85 4.06
C ALA A 32 3.30 -3.31 5.09
N GLU A 33 2.28 -4.08 4.68
CA GLU A 33 1.26 -4.63 5.58
C GLU A 33 1.84 -5.72 6.49
N ASN A 34 2.69 -6.58 5.94
CA ASN A 34 3.34 -7.68 6.65
C ASN A 34 4.55 -7.24 7.49
N GLY A 35 5.00 -5.98 7.35
CA GLY A 35 6.21 -5.50 8.01
C GLY A 35 7.51 -6.12 7.50
N GLU A 36 7.52 -6.62 6.25
CA GLU A 36 8.69 -7.26 5.61
C GLU A 36 9.76 -6.26 5.21
N ILE A 37 9.41 -4.97 5.13
CA ILE A 37 10.30 -3.86 4.79
C ILE A 37 10.23 -2.75 5.84
N THR A 38 11.38 -2.15 6.12
CA THR A 38 11.47 -1.01 7.03
C THR A 38 11.06 0.28 6.33
N LEU A 39 10.75 1.32 7.11
CA LEU A 39 10.42 2.64 6.56
C LEU A 39 11.54 3.21 5.69
N ASP A 40 12.80 2.97 6.04
CA ASP A 40 13.94 3.44 5.24
C ASP A 40 14.03 2.72 3.89
N GLN A 41 13.79 1.41 3.85
CA GLN A 41 13.69 0.67 2.59
C GLN A 41 12.51 1.17 1.74
N ILE A 42 11.36 1.46 2.36
CA ILE A 42 10.21 2.04 1.64
C ILE A 42 10.60 3.39 1.03
N LYS A 43 11.31 4.26 1.77
CA LYS A 43 11.73 5.57 1.25
C LYS A 43 12.51 5.42 -0.05
N ASP A 44 13.48 4.52 -0.13
CA ASP A 44 14.26 4.34 -1.36
C ASP A 44 13.41 3.83 -2.54
N LEU A 45 12.39 3.02 -2.27
CA LEU A 45 11.50 2.47 -3.28
C LEU A 45 10.49 3.50 -3.82
N VAL A 46 10.11 4.49 -3.00
CA VAL A 46 9.12 5.52 -3.38
C VAL A 46 9.74 6.88 -3.69
N ARG A 47 11.03 7.08 -3.40
CA ARG A 47 11.73 8.35 -3.65
C ARG A 47 11.97 8.54 -5.14
N ASN A 48 11.43 9.63 -5.69
CA ASN A 48 11.44 9.94 -7.13
C ASN A 48 10.74 8.84 -7.96
N PRO A 49 9.41 8.65 -7.74
CA PRO A 49 8.70 7.56 -8.37
C PRO A 49 8.59 7.78 -9.88
N LYS A 50 8.70 6.69 -10.62
CA LYS A 50 8.52 6.67 -12.08
C LYS A 50 7.24 5.98 -12.50
N PHE A 51 6.61 5.27 -11.56
CA PHE A 51 5.42 4.49 -11.79
C PHE A 51 4.40 4.71 -10.65
N ILE A 52 3.12 4.65 -11.00
CA ILE A 52 1.98 4.63 -10.08
C ILE A 52 1.14 3.39 -10.33
N CYS A 53 0.63 2.76 -9.28
CA CYS A 53 -0.31 1.65 -9.41
C CYS A 53 -1.72 2.18 -9.66
N LYS A 54 -2.34 1.82 -10.79
CA LYS A 54 -3.73 2.23 -11.12
C LYS A 54 -4.78 1.71 -10.14
N VAL A 55 -4.48 0.64 -9.41
CA VAL A 55 -5.45 -0.02 -8.52
C VAL A 55 -5.40 0.52 -7.09
N CYS A 56 -4.19 0.76 -6.55
CA CYS A 56 -4.01 1.13 -5.14
C CYS A 56 -3.33 2.49 -4.94
N ALA A 57 -3.05 3.23 -6.01
CA ALA A 57 -2.42 4.56 -6.01
C ALA A 57 -1.04 4.65 -5.32
N ARG A 58 -0.38 3.51 -5.02
CA ARG A 58 0.99 3.50 -4.53
C ARG A 58 1.96 3.82 -5.67
N THR A 59 3.06 4.48 -5.34
CA THR A 59 4.09 4.88 -6.30
C THR A 59 5.37 4.11 -6.04
N ALA A 60 6.17 3.91 -7.08
CA ALA A 60 7.47 3.26 -6.98
C ALA A 60 8.45 3.74 -8.05
N THR A 61 9.74 3.59 -7.77
CA THR A 61 10.83 3.79 -8.73
C THR A 61 10.89 2.67 -9.78
N ASN A 62 10.44 1.46 -9.41
CA ASN A 62 10.36 0.29 -10.29
C ASN A 62 8.92 -0.26 -10.36
N LYS A 63 8.48 -0.60 -11.57
CA LYS A 63 7.18 -1.19 -11.89
C LYS A 63 6.94 -2.56 -11.21
N ASP A 64 8.00 -3.33 -10.95
CA ASP A 64 7.92 -4.67 -10.36
C ASP A 64 7.42 -4.64 -8.90
N ASN A 65 7.44 -3.47 -8.26
CA ASN A 65 6.98 -3.30 -6.88
C ASN A 65 5.48 -2.99 -6.77
N LEU A 66 4.76 -2.95 -7.90
CA LEU A 66 3.38 -2.47 -8.03
C LEU A 66 2.48 -3.51 -8.72
N CYS A 67 1.19 -3.53 -8.36
CA CYS A 67 0.21 -4.47 -8.95
C CYS A 67 -0.08 -4.20 -10.43
N GLU A 68 -0.47 -2.97 -10.75
CA GLU A 68 -0.74 -2.52 -12.11
C GLU A 68 -0.01 -1.20 -12.34
N PRO A 69 1.32 -1.25 -12.63
CA PRO A 69 2.15 -0.08 -12.81
C PRO A 69 1.79 0.69 -14.09
N GLU A 70 1.73 2.01 -13.97
CA GLU A 70 1.62 2.96 -15.07
C GLU A 70 2.69 4.03 -14.92
N ALA A 71 3.30 4.47 -16.03
CA ALA A 71 4.34 5.49 -15.99
C ALA A 71 3.77 6.88 -15.66
N ILE A 72 4.54 7.68 -14.90
CA ILE A 72 4.22 9.06 -14.51
C ILE A 72 5.30 10.04 -14.92
#